data_AF-A0A6M8UDJ8-F1
#
_entry.id   AF-A0A6M8UDJ8-F1
#
_cell.length_a   1.000
_cell.length_b   1.000
_cell.length_c   1.000
_cell.angle_alpha   90.00
_cell.angle_beta   90.00
_cell.angle_gamma   90.00
#
_symmetry.space_group_name_H-M   'P 1'
#
loop_
_entity.id
_entity.type
_entity.pdbx_description
1 polymer ?
#
loop_
_entity_poly.entity_id
_entity_poly.type
_entity_poly.pdbx_seq_one_letter_code
_entity_poly.pdbx_strand_id
1 'polypeptide(L)'
;MTSFDKTQTIAQAEALPGRTTPMPVATTHVVTERSMTHVPDGMEVAIVAMGCFWGVERLFWQQPGVYSTAAGYCGGYTPNPTYREVCSGQTGHAEAVRIVYDPAQLSYQQILALFWENHDPAQGMRQGGDVGTQYRSALYPLNEAQATAAQASLTRFKQAMTDAGDRREITTEIIEAPLFYYAEDEHQQYLYKNPEGYCGLGGTGICLPPQLQS
;
A
#
# COMPACT_ATOMS: atom_id res chain seq x y z
N MET A 1 15.93 -22.43 16.59
CA MET A 1 14.92 -21.40 16.27
C MET A 1 14.24 -21.86 14.99
N THR A 2 12.98 -22.29 15.08
CA THR A 2 12.17 -22.59 13.90
C THR A 2 12.02 -21.29 13.09
N SER A 3 12.52 -21.29 11.85
CA SER A 3 12.33 -20.17 10.94
C SER A 3 10.83 -20.06 10.64
N PHE A 4 10.20 -18.95 11.00
CA PHE A 4 8.80 -18.68 10.66
C PHE A 4 8.67 -18.56 9.13
N ASP A 5 7.71 -19.28 8.53
CA ASP A 5 7.43 -19.16 7.10
C ASP A 5 6.66 -17.87 6.83
N LYS A 6 7.39 -16.84 6.40
CA LYS A 6 6.84 -15.51 6.13
C LYS A 6 5.87 -15.50 4.95
N THR A 7 5.70 -16.59 4.21
CA THR A 7 4.76 -16.67 3.09
C THR A 7 3.37 -17.17 3.51
N GLN A 8 3.18 -17.51 4.79
CA GLN A 8 1.88 -17.92 5.33
C GLN A 8 1.26 -16.81 6.18
N THR A 9 -0.06 -16.66 6.05
CA THR A 9 -0.84 -15.81 6.94
C THR A 9 -0.91 -16.45 8.33
N ILE A 10 -0.98 -15.60 9.36
CA ILE A 10 -1.08 -16.04 10.76
C ILE A 10 -2.51 -16.00 11.25
N ALA A 11 -2.84 -16.84 12.23
CA ALA A 11 -4.07 -16.67 12.99
C ALA A 11 -3.95 -15.47 13.95
N GLN A 12 -5.06 -14.76 14.19
CA GLN A 12 -5.08 -13.63 15.11
C GLN A 12 -4.57 -14.00 16.52
N ALA A 13 -4.86 -15.21 17.00
CA ALA A 13 -4.43 -15.70 18.31
C ALA A 13 -2.91 -15.90 18.43
N GLU A 14 -2.21 -15.99 17.30
CA GLU A 14 -0.75 -16.19 17.22
C GLU A 14 0.00 -14.89 16.88
N ALA A 15 -0.75 -13.80 16.63
CA ALA A 15 -0.17 -12.51 16.33
C ALA A 15 0.57 -11.94 17.54
N LEU A 16 1.64 -11.21 17.27
CA LEU A 16 2.36 -10.49 18.31
C LEU A 16 1.41 -9.53 19.05
N PRO A 17 1.55 -9.38 20.38
CA PRO A 17 0.64 -8.56 21.17
C PRO A 17 0.77 -7.06 20.87
N GLY A 18 1.88 -6.63 20.25
CA GLY A 18 2.11 -5.24 19.87
C GLY A 18 2.31 -4.32 21.07
N ARG A 19 1.88 -3.07 20.91
CA ARG A 19 1.98 -2.03 21.95
C ARG A 19 0.77 -1.11 21.95
N THR A 20 0.54 -0.45 23.07
CA THR A 20 -0.53 0.56 23.20
C THR A 20 -0.10 1.96 22.78
N THR A 21 1.20 2.25 22.88
CA THR A 21 1.78 3.54 22.49
C THR A 21 1.92 3.63 20.97
N PRO A 22 1.28 4.62 20.31
CA PRO A 22 1.47 4.86 18.89
C PRO A 22 2.91 5.25 18.55
N MET A 23 3.32 4.99 17.31
CA MET A 23 4.63 5.39 16.82
C MET A 23 4.75 6.93 16.80
N PRO A 24 5.79 7.53 17.41
CA PRO A 24 6.06 8.95 17.20
C PRO A 24 6.46 9.16 15.73
N VAL A 25 5.78 10.10 15.07
CA VAL A 25 6.07 10.50 13.69
C VAL A 25 6.17 12.00 13.58
N ALA A 26 7.02 12.48 12.66
CA ALA A 26 7.02 13.89 12.30
C ALA A 26 5.61 14.32 11.85
N THR A 27 5.20 15.52 12.21
CA THR A 27 3.90 16.06 11.80
C THR A 27 3.89 16.51 10.34
N THR A 28 5.07 16.81 9.78
CA THR A 28 5.23 17.46 8.49
C THR A 28 5.95 16.54 7.51
N HIS A 29 5.39 16.42 6.31
CA HIS A 29 5.94 15.67 5.20
C HIS A 29 7.17 16.39 4.64
N VAL A 30 8.31 15.71 4.56
CA VAL A 30 9.58 16.38 4.19
C VAL A 30 9.61 16.87 2.74
N VAL A 31 8.80 16.28 1.85
CA VAL A 31 8.75 16.66 0.42
C VAL A 31 7.73 17.76 0.14
N THR A 32 6.50 17.63 0.66
CA THR A 32 5.39 18.53 0.32
C THR A 32 5.23 19.65 1.35
N GLU A 33 6.00 19.59 2.46
CA GLU A 33 5.94 20.51 3.60
C GLU A 33 4.55 20.64 4.24
N ARG A 34 3.68 19.66 3.97
CA ARG A 34 2.29 19.60 4.44
C ARG A 34 2.15 18.64 5.62
N SER A 35 1.04 18.72 6.34
CA SER A 35 0.83 17.81 7.46
C SER A 35 0.65 16.37 6.99
N MET A 36 1.34 15.42 7.62
CA MET A 36 1.10 13.98 7.38
C MET A 36 -0.11 13.47 8.16
N THR A 37 -0.39 14.06 9.33
CA THR A 37 -1.41 13.56 10.26
C THR A 37 -2.77 14.21 10.06
N HIS A 38 -2.81 15.49 9.69
CA HIS A 38 -4.04 16.21 9.41
C HIS A 38 -4.50 16.01 7.96
N VAL A 39 -5.78 15.69 7.78
CA VAL A 39 -6.45 15.68 6.47
C VAL A 39 -7.26 16.97 6.35
N PRO A 40 -6.91 17.89 5.44
CA PRO A 40 -7.70 19.10 5.21
C PRO A 40 -9.10 18.80 4.68
N ASP A 41 -10.02 19.73 4.91
CA ASP A 41 -11.37 19.65 4.35
C ASP A 41 -11.35 19.56 2.82
N GLY A 42 -12.21 18.71 2.26
CA GLY A 42 -12.31 18.47 0.83
C GLY A 42 -11.26 17.52 0.26
N MET A 43 -10.28 17.08 1.05
CA MET A 43 -9.32 16.04 0.67
C MET A 43 -9.87 14.65 1.00
N GLU A 44 -9.41 13.67 0.24
CA GLU A 44 -9.72 12.25 0.46
C GLU A 44 -8.46 11.47 0.84
N VAL A 45 -8.66 10.26 1.35
CA VAL A 45 -7.59 9.34 1.71
C VAL A 45 -7.73 8.06 0.90
N ALA A 46 -6.61 7.50 0.45
CA ALA A 46 -6.50 6.15 -0.09
C ALA A 46 -5.38 5.40 0.63
N ILE A 47 -5.53 4.08 0.79
CA ILE A 47 -4.49 3.22 1.38
C ILE A 47 -4.24 2.04 0.45
N VAL A 48 -2.97 1.87 0.07
CA VAL A 48 -2.54 0.85 -0.89
C VAL A 48 -1.30 0.11 -0.37
N ALA A 49 -1.17 -1.18 -0.69
CA ALA A 49 0.00 -2.00 -0.40
C ALA A 49 0.50 -2.64 -1.70
N MET A 50 1.76 -2.40 -2.05
CA MET A 50 2.32 -2.69 -3.38
C MET A 50 3.74 -3.27 -3.29
N GLY A 51 4.08 -3.91 -2.18
CA GLY A 51 5.46 -4.32 -1.86
C GLY A 51 6.17 -3.30 -0.97
N CYS A 52 7.50 -3.16 -1.13
CA CYS A 52 8.30 -2.24 -0.34
C CYS A 52 7.74 -0.81 -0.39
N PHE A 53 7.23 -0.31 0.74
CA PHE A 53 6.55 0.98 0.82
C PHE A 53 7.40 2.20 0.45
N TRP A 54 8.73 2.11 0.44
CA TRP A 54 9.61 3.26 0.15
C TRP A 54 9.47 3.72 -1.30
N GLY A 55 9.46 2.75 -2.22
CA GLY A 55 9.23 3.03 -3.64
C GLY A 55 7.80 3.52 -3.86
N VAL A 56 6.84 2.83 -3.25
CA VAL A 56 5.41 3.13 -3.37
C VAL A 56 5.11 4.55 -2.90
N GLU A 57 5.63 4.95 -1.75
CA GLU A 57 5.44 6.27 -1.19
C GLU A 57 6.00 7.34 -2.14
N ARG A 58 7.20 7.09 -2.71
CA ARG A 58 7.80 7.96 -3.72
C ARG A 58 6.94 8.12 -4.96
N LEU A 59 6.38 7.03 -5.47
CA LEU A 59 5.48 7.05 -6.61
C LEU A 59 4.32 8.02 -6.37
N PHE A 60 3.71 7.97 -5.19
CA PHE A 60 2.52 8.78 -4.90
C PHE A 60 2.83 10.24 -4.55
N TRP A 61 3.87 10.56 -3.76
CA TRP A 61 4.13 11.98 -3.47
C TRP A 61 4.54 12.80 -4.71
N GLN A 62 4.96 12.14 -5.80
CA GLN A 62 5.29 12.77 -7.07
C GLN A 62 4.06 13.10 -7.92
N GLN A 63 2.88 12.61 -7.57
CA GLN A 63 1.67 12.80 -8.36
C GLN A 63 1.04 14.18 -8.12
N PRO A 64 0.70 14.92 -9.18
CA PRO A 64 -0.15 16.10 -9.05
C PRO A 64 -1.45 15.76 -8.33
N GLY A 65 -1.88 16.64 -7.40
CA GLY A 65 -3.06 16.43 -6.58
C GLY A 65 -2.81 15.68 -5.27
N VAL A 66 -1.64 15.09 -5.03
CA VAL A 66 -1.31 14.51 -3.71
C VAL A 66 -0.90 15.61 -2.72
N TYR A 67 -1.56 15.61 -1.56
CA TYR A 67 -1.30 16.52 -0.44
C TYR A 67 -0.14 16.03 0.42
N SER A 68 -0.18 14.77 0.84
CA SER A 68 0.85 14.12 1.65
C SER A 68 0.75 12.61 1.55
N THR A 69 1.85 11.91 1.75
CA THR A 69 1.87 10.45 1.91
C THR A 69 2.42 10.05 3.28
N ALA A 70 2.20 8.81 3.69
CA ALA A 70 2.88 8.24 4.84
C ALA A 70 3.07 6.73 4.65
N ALA A 71 4.26 6.24 5.02
CA ALA A 71 4.57 4.82 5.09
C ALA A 71 4.04 4.22 6.40
N GLY A 72 3.52 3.00 6.34
CA GLY A 72 2.95 2.34 7.51
C GLY A 72 2.55 0.89 7.30
N TYR A 73 1.75 0.39 8.24
CA TYR A 73 1.35 -1.00 8.36
C TYR A 73 -0.17 -1.10 8.46
N CYS A 74 -0.76 -1.99 7.67
CA CYS A 74 -2.21 -2.17 7.59
C CYS A 74 -2.55 -3.64 7.26
N GLY A 75 -3.80 -4.05 7.51
CA GLY A 75 -4.29 -5.38 7.11
C GLY A 75 -3.96 -6.54 8.08
N GLY A 76 -3.28 -6.27 9.19
CA GLY A 76 -2.91 -7.25 10.22
C GLY A 76 -3.64 -7.08 11.54
N TYR A 77 -3.18 -7.82 12.55
CA TYR A 77 -3.83 -7.93 13.85
C TYR A 77 -3.11 -7.16 14.97
N THR A 78 -1.78 -7.13 14.91
CA THR A 78 -0.95 -6.55 15.99
C THR A 78 -1.14 -5.03 16.07
N PRO A 79 -1.52 -4.46 17.22
CA PRO A 79 -1.65 -3.01 17.36
C PRO A 79 -0.29 -2.31 17.46
N ASN A 80 -0.18 -1.14 16.80
CA ASN A 80 1.00 -0.28 16.77
C ASN A 80 2.31 -1.04 16.50
N PRO A 81 2.41 -1.90 15.47
CA PRO A 81 3.60 -2.72 15.25
C PRO A 81 4.81 -1.86 14.84
N THR A 82 6.02 -2.36 15.10
CA THR A 82 7.29 -1.81 14.59
C THR A 82 7.68 -2.49 13.28
N TYR A 83 8.54 -1.84 12.50
CA TYR A 83 9.13 -2.46 11.31
C TYR A 83 9.70 -3.85 11.59
N ARG A 84 10.47 -4.00 12.67
CA ARG A 84 11.07 -5.29 13.06
C ARG A 84 10.03 -6.38 13.32
N GLU A 85 8.92 -6.03 13.98
CA GLU A 85 7.84 -6.99 14.24
C GLU A 85 7.14 -7.39 12.94
N VAL A 86 6.85 -6.43 12.06
CA VAL A 86 6.25 -6.70 10.74
C VAL A 86 7.16 -7.57 9.88
N CYS A 87 8.46 -7.27 9.81
CA CYS A 87 9.44 -8.08 9.09
C CYS A 87 9.58 -9.52 9.63
N SER A 88 9.10 -9.80 10.84
CA SER A 88 9.08 -11.17 11.37
C SER A 88 7.99 -12.04 10.72
N GLY A 89 6.96 -11.42 10.11
CA GLY A 89 5.77 -12.09 9.56
C GLY A 89 4.67 -12.38 10.59
N GLN A 90 4.93 -12.13 11.88
CA GLN A 90 4.03 -12.51 12.98
C GLN A 90 3.01 -11.43 13.36
N THR A 91 2.80 -10.40 12.53
CA THR A 91 1.81 -9.34 12.79
C THR A 91 0.59 -9.42 11.86
N GLY A 92 0.73 -10.10 10.72
CA GLY A 92 -0.27 -10.15 9.65
C GLY A 92 -0.34 -8.87 8.79
N HIS A 93 0.38 -7.81 9.15
CA HIS A 93 0.31 -6.54 8.42
C HIS A 93 1.04 -6.60 7.08
N ALA A 94 0.50 -5.89 6.10
CA ALA A 94 1.19 -5.45 4.89
C ALA A 94 1.87 -4.10 5.13
N GLU A 95 2.99 -3.88 4.45
CA GLU A 95 3.52 -2.54 4.20
C GLU A 95 2.55 -1.79 3.29
N ALA A 96 2.07 -0.66 3.78
CA ALA A 96 1.05 0.15 3.14
C ALA A 96 1.47 1.62 3.09
N VAL A 97 0.95 2.32 2.09
CA VAL A 97 1.09 3.77 1.95
C VAL A 97 -0.28 4.39 2.08
N ARG A 98 -0.39 5.35 3.01
CA ARG A 98 -1.53 6.25 3.13
C ARG A 98 -1.30 7.47 2.25
N ILE A 99 -2.26 7.78 1.41
CA ILE A 99 -2.20 8.87 0.42
C ILE A 99 -3.34 9.83 0.73
N VAL A 100 -3.01 11.08 1.04
CA VAL A 100 -3.99 12.17 1.14
C VAL A 100 -3.97 12.93 -0.18
N TYR A 101 -5.11 13.07 -0.84
CA TYR A 101 -5.19 13.66 -2.18
C TYR A 101 -6.40 14.56 -2.36
N ASP A 102 -6.29 15.48 -3.31
CA ASP A 102 -7.36 16.36 -3.76
C ASP A 102 -8.17 15.66 -4.88
N PRO A 103 -9.42 15.23 -4.63
CA PRO A 103 -10.25 14.54 -5.62
C PRO A 103 -10.57 15.41 -6.86
N ALA A 104 -10.39 16.73 -6.79
CA ALA A 104 -10.55 17.62 -7.95
C ALA A 104 -9.33 17.59 -8.90
N GLN A 105 -8.18 17.09 -8.45
CA GLN A 105 -6.95 17.01 -9.25
C GLN A 105 -6.52 15.57 -9.54
N LEU A 106 -6.75 14.66 -8.60
CA LEU A 106 -6.41 13.25 -8.70
C LEU A 106 -7.60 12.40 -8.25
N SER A 107 -8.18 11.61 -9.15
CA SER A 107 -9.30 10.73 -8.81
C SER A 107 -8.82 9.41 -8.22
N TYR A 108 -9.70 8.75 -7.45
CA TYR A 108 -9.43 7.41 -6.95
C TYR A 108 -9.19 6.39 -8.10
N GLN A 109 -9.81 6.57 -9.26
CA GLN A 109 -9.56 5.73 -10.43
C GLN A 109 -8.14 5.89 -10.97
N GLN A 110 -7.57 7.10 -10.91
CA GLN A 110 -6.17 7.35 -11.27
C GLN A 110 -5.22 6.72 -10.25
N ILE A 111 -5.55 6.77 -8.96
CA ILE A 111 -4.80 6.04 -7.92
C ILE A 111 -4.82 4.54 -8.18
N LEU A 112 -5.98 3.97 -8.55
CA LEU A 112 -6.08 2.56 -8.93
C LEU A 112 -5.26 2.23 -10.19
N ALA A 113 -5.22 3.11 -11.19
CA ALA A 113 -4.36 2.92 -12.36
C ALA A 113 -2.88 2.87 -11.95
N LEU A 114 -2.42 3.85 -11.17
CA LEU A 114 -1.06 3.86 -10.63
C LEU A 114 -0.74 2.59 -9.83
N PHE A 115 -1.70 2.13 -9.01
CA PHE A 115 -1.60 0.88 -8.27
C PHE A 115 -1.35 -0.30 -9.22
N TRP A 116 -2.25 -0.57 -10.15
CA TRP A 116 -2.17 -1.75 -11.02
C TRP A 116 -0.95 -1.74 -11.95
N GLU A 117 -0.49 -0.55 -12.37
CA GLU A 117 0.57 -0.40 -13.36
C GLU A 117 2.00 -0.46 -12.77
N ASN A 118 2.15 -0.27 -11.45
CA ASN A 118 3.47 -0.11 -10.82
C ASN A 118 3.85 -1.21 -9.82
N HIS A 119 3.13 -2.33 -9.79
CA HIS A 119 3.56 -3.55 -9.09
C HIS A 119 3.07 -4.81 -9.82
N ASP A 120 3.56 -6.00 -9.46
CA ASP A 120 3.00 -7.26 -9.94
C ASP A 120 1.94 -7.80 -8.95
N PRO A 121 0.65 -7.76 -9.29
CA PRO A 121 -0.43 -8.16 -8.37
C PRO A 121 -0.63 -9.68 -8.27
N ALA A 122 0.14 -10.48 -9.03
CA ALA A 122 -0.01 -11.94 -9.11
C ALA A 122 1.14 -12.71 -8.43
N GLN A 123 1.88 -12.06 -7.52
CA GLN A 123 3.03 -12.67 -6.83
C GLN A 123 2.72 -13.23 -5.43
N GLY A 124 1.51 -13.03 -4.91
CA GLY A 124 1.09 -13.51 -3.59
C GLY A 124 1.83 -12.78 -2.47
N MET A 125 2.46 -13.56 -1.59
CA MET A 125 3.17 -13.06 -0.41
C MET A 125 4.61 -12.66 -0.74
N ARG A 126 4.76 -11.89 -1.82
CA ARG A 126 6.04 -11.41 -2.38
C ARG A 126 5.78 -10.23 -3.32
N GLN A 127 6.76 -9.33 -3.43
CA GLN A 127 6.90 -8.40 -4.54
C GLN A 127 8.36 -8.31 -5.01
N GLY A 128 8.64 -8.71 -6.25
CA GLY A 128 9.99 -8.76 -6.78
C GLY A 128 10.94 -9.61 -5.92
N GLY A 129 12.01 -8.99 -5.42
CA GLY A 129 12.96 -9.62 -4.50
C GLY A 129 12.49 -9.68 -3.03
N ASP A 130 11.43 -8.96 -2.69
CA ASP A 130 10.95 -8.81 -1.32
C ASP A 130 9.95 -9.93 -0.98
N VAL A 131 10.37 -10.88 -0.14
CA VAL A 131 9.58 -12.08 0.21
C VAL A 131 8.97 -11.95 1.61
N GLY A 132 7.66 -12.13 1.69
CA GLY A 132 6.90 -12.15 2.94
C GLY A 132 5.48 -11.58 2.80
N THR A 133 4.58 -11.98 3.70
CA THR A 133 3.19 -11.51 3.75
C THR A 133 3.09 -9.99 3.86
N GLN A 134 4.11 -9.34 4.41
CA GLN A 134 4.16 -7.89 4.51
C GLN A 134 4.31 -7.19 3.15
N TYR A 135 4.77 -7.87 2.11
CA TYR A 135 4.97 -7.29 0.77
C TYR A 135 3.85 -7.63 -0.20
N ARG A 136 2.74 -8.19 0.29
CA ARG A 136 1.61 -8.59 -0.55
C ARG A 136 0.93 -7.38 -1.21
N SER A 137 0.30 -7.64 -2.34
CA SER A 137 -0.59 -6.69 -3.00
C SER A 137 -1.90 -6.56 -2.22
N ALA A 138 -2.28 -5.34 -1.82
CA ALA A 138 -3.57 -5.09 -1.19
C ALA A 138 -4.11 -3.68 -1.47
N LEU A 139 -5.43 -3.56 -1.52
CA LEU A 139 -6.18 -2.32 -1.50
C LEU A 139 -7.04 -2.31 -0.24
N TYR A 140 -7.03 -1.17 0.45
CA TYR A 140 -7.79 -0.97 1.68
C TYR A 140 -8.80 0.18 1.48
N PRO A 141 -9.98 -0.09 0.89
CA PRO A 141 -11.00 0.93 0.68
C PRO A 141 -11.56 1.48 1.99
N LEU A 142 -11.71 2.81 2.08
CA LEU A 142 -12.23 3.51 3.25
C LEU A 142 -13.75 3.72 3.22
N ASN A 143 -14.39 3.46 2.09
CA ASN A 143 -15.84 3.57 1.92
C ASN A 143 -16.33 2.68 0.77
N GLU A 144 -17.65 2.55 0.65
CA GLU A 144 -18.31 1.71 -0.36
C GLU A 144 -17.99 2.12 -1.80
N ALA A 145 -17.82 3.43 -2.07
CA ALA A 145 -17.48 3.91 -3.40
C ALA A 145 -16.07 3.46 -3.81
N GLN A 146 -15.10 3.56 -2.89
CA GLN A 146 -13.75 3.03 -3.11
C GLN A 146 -13.77 1.50 -3.26
N ALA A 147 -14.56 0.77 -2.45
CA ALA A 147 -14.65 -0.68 -2.54
C ALA A 147 -15.20 -1.13 -3.90
N THR A 148 -16.28 -0.48 -4.36
CA THR A 148 -16.87 -0.73 -5.67
C THR A 148 -15.90 -0.42 -6.80
N ALA A 149 -15.20 0.72 -6.74
CA ALA A 149 -14.22 1.11 -7.74
C ALA A 149 -13.00 0.16 -7.78
N ALA A 150 -12.50 -0.26 -6.61
CA ALA A 150 -11.41 -1.22 -6.48
C ALA A 150 -11.80 -2.57 -7.11
N GLN A 151 -12.97 -3.11 -6.76
CA GLN A 151 -13.47 -4.37 -7.32
C GLN A 151 -13.67 -4.29 -8.85
N ALA A 152 -14.23 -3.20 -9.35
CA ALA A 152 -14.38 -2.98 -10.79
C ALA A 152 -13.03 -2.85 -11.51
N SER A 153 -12.03 -2.23 -10.87
CA SER A 153 -10.67 -2.13 -11.41
C SER A 153 -9.97 -3.49 -11.45
N LEU A 154 -10.15 -4.35 -10.44
CA LEU A 154 -9.64 -5.72 -10.42
C LEU A 154 -10.16 -6.53 -11.61
N THR A 155 -11.48 -6.47 -11.87
CA THR A 155 -12.08 -7.17 -13.02
C THR A 155 -11.49 -6.69 -14.35
N ARG A 156 -11.33 -5.38 -14.52
CA ARG A 156 -10.73 -4.79 -15.74
C ARG A 156 -9.28 -5.18 -15.89
N PHE A 157 -8.49 -5.13 -14.82
CA PHE A 157 -7.07 -5.47 -14.88
C PHE A 157 -6.86 -6.97 -15.15
N LYS A 158 -7.69 -7.84 -14.55
CA LYS A 158 -7.67 -9.28 -14.85
C LYS A 158 -7.91 -9.58 -16.33
N GLN A 159 -8.85 -8.85 -16.95
CA GLN A 159 -9.08 -8.97 -18.39
C GLN A 159 -7.86 -8.49 -19.19
N ALA A 160 -7.30 -7.32 -18.84
CA ALA A 160 -6.11 -6.78 -19.49
C ALA A 160 -4.90 -7.71 -19.39
N MET A 161 -4.70 -8.35 -18.23
CA MET A 161 -3.69 -9.40 -18.05
C MET A 161 -3.91 -10.57 -19.01
N THR A 162 -5.15 -11.05 -19.09
CA THR A 162 -5.52 -12.15 -19.98
C THR A 162 -5.26 -11.80 -21.45
N ASP A 163 -5.62 -10.58 -21.87
CA ASP A 163 -5.44 -10.09 -23.23
C ASP A 163 -3.95 -9.91 -23.59
N ALA A 164 -3.12 -9.55 -22.60
CA ALA A 164 -1.66 -9.48 -22.72
C ALA A 164 -0.98 -10.87 -22.66
N GLY A 165 -1.75 -11.95 -22.50
CA GLY A 165 -1.23 -13.33 -22.44
C GLY A 165 -0.81 -13.79 -21.04
N ASP A 166 -1.01 -12.98 -20.01
CA ASP A 166 -0.75 -13.34 -18.62
C ASP A 166 -2.01 -13.92 -17.96
N ARG A 167 -1.98 -15.22 -17.67
CA ARG A 167 -3.11 -15.97 -17.07
C ARG A 167 -2.93 -16.25 -15.58
N ARG A 168 -1.93 -15.63 -14.93
CA ARG A 168 -1.72 -15.79 -13.49
C ARG A 168 -2.92 -15.22 -12.73
N GLU A 169 -3.22 -15.85 -11.60
CA GLU A 169 -4.27 -15.36 -10.72
C GLU A 169 -3.80 -14.10 -9.98
N ILE A 170 -4.64 -13.06 -9.98
CA ILE A 170 -4.38 -11.86 -9.18
C ILE A 170 -4.60 -12.21 -7.71
N THR A 171 -3.58 -11.92 -6.91
CA THR A 171 -3.53 -12.18 -5.45
C THR A 171 -3.85 -10.95 -4.61
N THR A 172 -4.21 -9.82 -5.25
CA THR A 172 -4.55 -8.57 -4.56
C THR A 172 -5.71 -8.78 -3.59
N GLU A 173 -5.45 -8.50 -2.32
CA GLU A 173 -6.45 -8.47 -1.27
C GLU A 173 -7.24 -7.15 -1.36
N ILE A 174 -8.57 -7.20 -1.36
CA ILE A 174 -9.43 -6.01 -1.29
C ILE A 174 -10.34 -6.18 -0.06
N ILE A 175 -9.97 -5.53 1.04
CA ILE A 175 -10.73 -5.58 2.30
C ILE A 175 -10.98 -4.18 2.82
N GLU A 176 -12.11 -3.97 3.49
CA GLU A 176 -12.43 -2.69 4.14
C GLU A 176 -11.29 -2.27 5.07
N ALA A 177 -10.89 -0.99 4.97
CA ALA A 177 -9.65 -0.51 5.56
C ALA A 177 -9.61 -0.71 7.09
N PRO A 178 -8.68 -1.53 7.59
CA PRO A 178 -8.40 -1.57 9.02
C PRO A 178 -7.59 -0.32 9.42
N LEU A 179 -7.34 -0.19 10.73
CA LEU A 179 -6.57 0.93 11.27
C LEU A 179 -5.16 0.98 10.65
N PHE A 180 -4.79 2.14 10.10
CA PHE A 180 -3.45 2.40 9.59
C PHE A 180 -2.50 2.78 10.73
N TYR A 181 -1.39 2.06 10.85
CA TYR A 181 -0.33 2.37 11.80
C TYR A 181 0.86 3.00 11.08
N TYR A 182 1.28 4.18 11.50
CA TYR A 182 2.48 4.81 10.92
C TYR A 182 3.73 3.99 11.23
N ALA A 183 4.61 3.86 10.25
CA ALA A 183 5.97 3.37 10.43
C ALA A 183 6.84 4.43 11.11
N GLU A 184 8.00 4.00 11.60
CA GLU A 184 9.03 4.84 12.20
C GLU A 184 9.40 6.03 11.29
N ASP A 185 9.79 7.17 11.89
CA ASP A 185 10.12 8.39 11.13
C ASP A 185 11.21 8.17 10.06
N GLU A 186 12.16 7.28 10.33
CA GLU A 186 13.22 6.93 9.37
C GLU A 186 12.67 6.33 8.07
N HIS A 187 11.51 5.66 8.11
CA HIS A 187 10.85 5.11 6.92
C HIS A 187 10.01 6.15 6.17
N GLN A 188 9.58 7.23 6.84
CA GLN A 188 8.79 8.29 6.22
C GLN A 188 9.64 9.03 5.18
N GLN A 189 9.19 9.02 3.93
CA GLN A 189 9.88 9.62 2.79
C GLN A 189 11.34 9.19 2.68
N TYR A 190 11.62 7.92 2.97
CA TYR A 190 12.97 7.37 3.04
C TYR A 190 13.79 7.65 1.78
N LEU A 191 13.21 7.51 0.58
CA LEU A 191 13.92 7.74 -0.70
C LEU A 191 14.16 9.22 -1.00
N TYR A 192 13.46 10.14 -0.34
CA TYR A 192 13.83 11.55 -0.39
C TYR A 192 15.05 11.83 0.49
N LYS A 193 15.07 11.24 1.70
CA LYS A 193 16.20 11.32 2.64
C LYS A 193 17.44 10.58 2.11
N ASN A 194 17.24 9.50 1.35
CA ASN A 194 18.27 8.61 0.81
C ASN A 194 18.03 8.35 -0.70
N PRO A 195 18.47 9.25 -1.60
CA PRO A 195 18.19 9.15 -3.03
C PRO A 195 18.70 7.88 -3.72
N GLU A 196 19.78 7.29 -3.20
CA GLU A 196 20.38 6.03 -3.69
C GLU A 196 19.77 4.79 -3.04
N GLY A 197 18.72 4.96 -2.22
CA GLY A 197 18.04 3.87 -1.54
C GLY A 197 17.37 2.88 -2.49
N TYR A 198 17.16 1.66 -1.99
CA TYR A 198 16.51 0.60 -2.75
C TYR A 198 15.09 1.00 -3.18
N CYS A 199 14.83 0.89 -4.49
CA CYS A 199 13.50 1.04 -5.06
C CYS A 199 13.17 -0.22 -5.87
N GLY A 200 12.41 -1.14 -5.27
CA GLY A 200 11.96 -2.38 -5.89
C GLY A 200 10.70 -2.27 -6.74
N LEU A 201 10.19 -1.05 -7.00
CA LEU A 201 8.99 -0.87 -7.81
C LEU A 201 9.22 -1.38 -9.24
N GLY A 202 8.40 -2.34 -9.64
CA GLY A 202 8.35 -2.89 -11.00
C GLY A 202 6.95 -3.40 -11.28
N GLY A 203 6.34 -2.91 -12.36
CA GLY A 203 5.03 -3.37 -12.82
C GLY A 203 5.11 -4.55 -13.77
N THR A 204 3.94 -5.08 -14.15
CA THR A 204 3.81 -6.10 -15.20
C THR A 204 4.00 -5.55 -16.61
N GLY A 205 4.07 -4.21 -16.77
CA GLY A 205 4.07 -3.54 -18.08
C GLY A 205 2.68 -3.47 -18.73
N ILE A 206 1.62 -3.82 -18.00
CA ILE A 206 0.23 -3.86 -18.47
C ILE A 206 -0.49 -2.63 -17.92
N CYS A 207 -1.17 -1.87 -18.80
CA CYS A 207 -1.94 -0.70 -18.40
C CYS A 207 -3.35 -1.08 -17.93
N LEU A 208 -3.90 -0.33 -16.95
CA LEU A 208 -5.30 -0.48 -16.57
C LEU A 208 -6.20 0.15 -17.65
N PRO A 209 -7.12 -0.60 -18.29
CA PRO A 209 -8.01 -0.03 -19.29
C PRO A 209 -8.92 1.06 -18.71
N PRO A 210 -9.19 2.16 -19.44
CA PRO A 210 -10.07 3.22 -18.98
C PRO A 210 -11.47 2.67 -18.70
N GLN A 211 -12.19 3.29 -17.75
CA GLN A 211 -13.59 2.95 -17.51
C GLN A 211 -14.40 3.52 -18.68
N LEU A 212 -14.96 2.64 -19.51
CA LEU A 212 -15.88 3.07 -20.56
C LEU A 212 -17.09 3.72 -19.87
N GLN A 213 -17.32 5.00 -20.14
CA GLN A 213 -18.56 5.66 -19.73
C GLN A 213 -19.68 5.07 -20.58
N SER A 214 -20.58 4.31 -19.94
CA SER A 214 -21.85 3.87 -20.51
C SER A 214 -22.85 5.01 -20.50
#